data_AF-A0A673JCT2-F1
#
_entry.id   AF-A0A673JCT2-F1
#
_cell.length_a   1.000
_cell.length_b   1.000
_cell.length_c   1.000
_cell.angle_alpha   90.00
_cell.angle_beta   90.00
_cell.angle_gamma   90.00
#
_symmetry.space_group_name_H-M   'P 1'
#
loop_
_entity.id
_entity.type
_entity.pdbx_description
1 polymer ?
#
loop_
_entity_poly.entity_id
_entity_poly.type
_entity_poly.pdbx_seq_one_letter_code
_entity_poly.pdbx_strand_id
1 'polypeptide(L)' 'MKKEVESLKYQLAFKREKSSKTVTDLVKWIEECVPEDPFLNPELMKNNPWVEKGKCVLL' A
#
# COMPACT_ATOMS: atom_id res chain seq x y z
N MET A 1 19.30 -7.92 28.23
CA MET A 1 19.60 -6.53 28.62
C MET A 1 20.63 -5.81 27.74
N LYS A 2 21.92 -6.20 27.63
CA LYS A 2 22.89 -5.42 26.78
C LYS A 2 22.42 -5.25 25.32
N LYS A 3 21.91 -6.31 24.68
CA LYS A 3 21.39 -6.25 23.30
C LYS A 3 20.18 -5.31 23.14
N GLU A 4 19.32 -5.25 24.14
CA GLU A 4 18.13 -4.37 24.12
C GLU A 4 18.55 -2.91 24.24
N VAL A 5 19.52 -2.61 25.11
CA VAL A 5 20.10 -1.27 25.25
C VAL A 5 20.74 -0.80 23.94
N GLU A 6 21.49 -1.66 23.26
CA GLU A 6 22.08 -1.33 21.96
C GLU A 6 21.00 -1.14 20.87
N SER A 7 19.94 -1.95 20.89
CA SER A 7 18.78 -1.75 20.00
C SER A 7 18.11 -0.40 20.22
N LEU A 8 17.95 0.04 21.47
CA LEU A 8 17.33 1.33 21.79
C LEU A 8 18.22 2.51 21.35
N LYS A 9 19.54 2.42 21.53
CA LYS A 9 20.49 3.43 21.04
C LYS A 9 20.42 3.56 19.52
N TYR A 10 20.34 2.43 18.81
CA TYR A 10 20.17 2.41 17.36
C TYR A 10 18.85 3.08 16.94
N GLN A 11 17.73 2.72 17.58
CA GLN A 11 16.42 3.32 17.31
C GLN A 11 16.38 4.83 17.61
N LEU A 12 17.09 5.29 18.63
CA LEU A 12 17.18 6.70 18.99
C LEU A 12 17.90 7.54 17.91
N ALA A 13 18.89 6.95 17.24
CA ALA A 13 19.69 7.64 16.22
C ALA A 13 18.91 7.93 14.91
N PHE A 14 17.71 7.37 14.74
CA PHE A 14 16.88 7.65 13.56
C PHE A 14 16.37 9.08 13.56
N LYS A 15 16.69 9.80 12.48
CA LYS A 15 16.11 11.11 12.20
C LYS A 15 14.64 10.93 11.81
N ARG A 16 13.75 11.48 12.64
CA ARG A 16 12.30 11.51 12.37
C ARG A 16 11.94 12.71 11.50
N GLU A 17 10.93 12.52 10.66
CA GLU A 17 10.29 13.61 9.92
C GLU A 17 8.99 14.03 10.62
N LYS A 18 8.53 15.26 10.36
CA LYS A 18 7.28 15.76 10.94
C LYS A 18 6.10 15.05 10.29
N SER A 19 5.14 14.61 11.10
CA SER A 19 3.89 14.01 10.61
C SER A 19 3.14 14.92 9.66
N SER A 20 3.18 16.25 9.90
CA SER A 20 2.55 17.23 9.01
C SER A 20 3.10 17.21 7.58
N LYS A 21 4.30 16.68 7.36
CA LYS A 21 4.88 16.53 6.03
C LYS A 21 4.62 15.12 5.48
N THR A 22 4.94 14.08 6.26
CA THR A 22 4.79 12.70 5.79
C THR A 22 3.34 12.31 5.51
N VAL A 23 2.38 12.83 6.28
CA VAL A 23 0.95 12.59 6.05
C VAL A 23 0.50 13.27 4.75
N THR A 24 0.95 14.48 4.47
CA THR A 24 0.62 15.18 3.22
C THR A 24 1.20 14.45 2.01
N ASP A 25 2.43 13.99 2.10
CA ASP A 25 3.07 13.20 1.03
C ASP A 25 2.33 11.87 0.81
N LEU A 26 1.90 11.21 1.88
CA LEU A 26 1.10 9.99 1.81
C LEU A 26 -0.28 10.23 1.17
N VAL A 27 -0.99 11.27 1.57
CA VAL A 27 -2.29 11.63 0.98
C VAL A 27 -2.15 11.90 -0.50
N LYS A 28 -1.15 12.69 -0.89
CA LYS A 28 -0.88 12.98 -2.30
C LYS A 28 -0.62 11.69 -3.11
N TRP A 29 0.20 10.79 -2.57
CA TRP A 29 0.48 9.51 -3.23
C TRP A 29 -0.78 8.65 -3.38
N ILE A 30 -1.65 8.62 -2.36
CA ILE A 30 -2.93 7.93 -2.44
C ILE A 30 -3.80 8.53 -3.56
N GLU A 31 -3.96 9.86 -3.58
CA GLU A 31 -4.76 10.56 -4.59
C GLU A 31 -4.27 10.28 -6.02
N GLU A 32 -2.96 10.20 -6.23
CA GLU A 32 -2.34 9.84 -7.51
C GLU A 32 -2.63 8.38 -7.92
N CYS A 33 -2.72 7.46 -6.95
CA CYS A 33 -2.97 6.04 -7.22
C CYS A 33 -4.45 5.68 -7.33
N VAL A 34 -5.34 6.47 -6.73
CA VAL A 34 -6.80 6.22 -6.72
C VAL A 34 -7.38 5.97 -8.11
N PRO A 35 -7.04 6.71 -9.19
CA PRO A 35 -7.59 6.47 -10.52
C PRO A 35 -7.19 5.12 -11.14
N GLU A 36 -6.08 4.53 -10.68
CA GLU A 36 -5.54 3.27 -11.21
C GLU A 36 -5.91 2.06 -10.34
N ASP A 37 -6.53 2.28 -9.18
CA ASP A 37 -6.91 1.20 -8.26
C ASP A 37 -8.12 0.43 -8.81
N PRO A 38 -7.99 -0.87 -9.18
CA PRO A 38 -9.09 -1.65 -9.70
C PRO A 38 -10.20 -1.92 -8.68
N PHE A 39 -9.89 -1.87 -7.38
CA PHE A 39 -10.88 -2.05 -6.32
C PHE A 39 -11.75 -0.80 -6.11
N LEU A 40 -11.23 0.38 -6.46
CA LEU A 40 -11.97 1.63 -6.40
C LEU A 40 -12.66 1.97 -7.73
N ASN A 41 -12.13 1.49 -8.86
CA ASN A 41 -12.63 1.78 -10.20
C ASN A 41 -13.13 0.51 -10.92
N PRO A 42 -14.45 0.25 -10.92
CA PRO A 42 -15.03 -0.94 -11.55
C PRO A 42 -14.75 -1.06 -13.06
N GLU A 43 -14.47 0.04 -13.75
CA GLU A 43 -14.06 0.08 -15.15
C GLU A 43 -12.77 -0.75 -15.39
N LEU A 44 -11.84 -0.74 -14.44
CA LEU A 44 -10.56 -1.44 -14.51
C LEU A 44 -10.69 -2.95 -14.20
N MET A 45 -11.77 -3.35 -13.52
CA MET A 45 -12.05 -4.76 -13.19
C MET A 45 -12.41 -5.61 -14.42
N LYS A 46 -12.64 -5.00 -15.59
CA LYS A 46 -12.91 -5.71 -16.86
C LYS A 46 -11.76 -6.64 -17.27
N ASN A 47 -10.52 -6.33 -16.86
CA ASN A 47 -9.33 -7.15 -17.11
C ASN A 47 -8.98 -8.10 -15.96
N ASN A 48 -9.85 -8.27 -14.97
CA ASN A 48 -9.58 -9.11 -13.80
C ASN A 48 -9.40 -10.59 -14.22
N PRO A 49 -8.23 -11.20 -13.97
CA PRO A 49 -7.96 -12.58 -14.35
C PRO A 49 -8.75 -13.62 -13.52
N TRP A 50 -9.31 -13.21 -12.38
CA TRP A 50 -10.07 -14.06 -11.48
C TRP A 50 -11.59 -13.99 -11.68
N VAL A 51 -12.07 -13.10 -12.55
CA VAL A 51 -13.49 -13.10 -12.95
C VAL A 51 -13.73 -14.29 -13.87
N GLU A 52 -14.73 -15.11 -13.53
CA GLU A 52 -15.13 -16.27 -14.30
C GLU A 52 -15.58 -15.83 -15.71
N LYS A 53 -14.75 -16.12 -16.73
CA LYS A 53 -14.99 -15.66 -18.11
C LYS A 53 -16.01 -16.52 -18.88
N GLY A 54 -16.51 -17.60 -18.28
CA GLY A 54 -17.52 -18.49 -18.87
C GLY A 54 -17.89 -19.65 -17.96
N LYS A 55 -19.06 -20.25 -18.16
CA LYS A 55 -19.49 -21.46 -17.45
C LYS A 55 -18.63 -22.64 -17.87
N CYS A 56 -18.28 -23.51 -16.92
CA CYS A 56 -17.61 -24.79 -17.15
C CYS A 56 -18.22 -25.52 -18.36
N VAL A 57 -17.41 -25.73 -19.41
CA VAL A 57 -17.80 -26.56 -20.56
C VAL A 57 -17.42 -27.99 -20.20
N LEU A 58 -18.41 -28.83 -19.91
CA LEU A 58 -18.19 -30.26 -19.76
C LEU A 58 -17.82 -30.81 -21.15
N LEU A 59 -16.59 -31.32 -21.27
CA LEU A 59 -16.07 -32.03 -22.46
C LEU A 59 -16.62 -33.46 -22.53
#